data_AF-A0A8J7SKC0-F1
#
_entry.id   AF-A0A8J7SKC0-F1
#
_cell.length_a   1.000
_cell.length_b   1.000
_cell.length_c   1.000
_cell.angle_alpha   90.00
_cell.angle_beta   90.00
_cell.angle_gamma   90.00
#
_symmetry.space_group_name_H-M   'P 1'
#
loop_
_entity.id
_entity.type
_entity.pdbx_description
1 polymer ?
#
loop_
_entity_poly.entity_id
_entity_poly.type
_entity_poly.pdbx_seq_one_letter_code
_entity_poly.pdbx_strand_id
1 'polypeptide(L)'
;MTKKYNKLALLCSTAFALSAGILSAEEHNHPGGCGHDHGTVKKEAHAHDHAEVAGPNHGRILHDVSPHAELFVTADRLVKITFIDDEGKAIAPAEQSISAVCGNRSAPTKLTFAKTGDSFTSEQPLPAGTNVATVLQVKMSPDAQTKNIRINLNLADCPTCDFQEYACNCEH
;
A
#
# COMPACT_ATOMS: atom_id res chain seq x y z
N MET A 1 -10.02 6.61 -41.01
CA MET A 1 -10.24 7.93 -40.39
C MET A 1 -9.12 8.19 -39.39
N THR A 2 -8.14 8.99 -39.80
CA THR A 2 -6.94 9.33 -39.04
C THR A 2 -7.16 10.65 -38.29
N LYS A 3 -7.01 10.66 -36.96
CA LYS A 3 -6.90 11.89 -36.17
C LYS A 3 -5.51 11.99 -35.56
N LYS A 4 -4.68 12.78 -36.23
CA LYS A 4 -3.42 13.39 -35.73
C LYS A 4 -3.77 14.49 -34.75
N TYR A 5 -3.17 14.48 -33.55
CA TYR A 5 -2.96 15.67 -32.72
C TYR A 5 -1.80 15.37 -31.76
N ASN A 6 -1.02 16.33 -31.27
CA ASN A 6 -0.30 17.42 -31.91
C ASN A 6 0.86 17.68 -30.92
N LYS A 7 2.06 17.94 -31.43
CA LYS A 7 3.23 18.25 -30.61
C LYS A 7 3.05 19.63 -29.96
N LEU A 8 3.35 19.80 -28.68
CA LEU A 8 4.01 21.02 -28.21
C LEU A 8 4.70 20.82 -26.87
N ALA A 9 5.94 21.33 -26.82
CA ALA A 9 6.92 21.21 -25.77
C ALA A 9 6.70 22.21 -24.63
N LEU A 10 7.21 21.92 -23.44
CA LEU A 10 7.93 22.91 -22.65
C LEU A 10 8.91 22.24 -21.69
N LEU A 11 10.19 22.56 -21.89
CA LEU A 11 11.33 22.27 -21.02
C LEU A 11 11.30 23.23 -19.82
N CYS A 12 11.58 22.74 -18.62
CA CYS A 12 12.14 23.59 -17.57
C CYS A 12 13.25 22.82 -16.84
N SER A 13 14.46 23.08 -17.28
CA SER A 13 15.71 22.65 -16.65
C SER A 13 16.02 23.59 -15.48
N THR A 14 16.20 23.05 -14.28
CA THR A 14 16.97 23.72 -13.23
C THR A 14 17.88 22.70 -12.58
N ALA A 15 19.16 22.81 -12.92
CA ALA A 15 20.26 22.14 -12.25
C ALA A 15 20.38 22.66 -10.81
N PHE A 16 20.51 21.77 -9.83
CA PHE A 16 20.98 22.12 -8.50
C PHE A 16 22.27 21.34 -8.21
N ALA A 17 23.26 22.11 -7.77
CA ALA A 17 24.67 21.73 -7.72
C ALA A 17 25.01 20.83 -6.53
N LEU A 18 26.13 20.11 -6.70
CA LEU A 18 26.79 19.25 -5.73
C LEU A 18 27.17 20.00 -4.44
N SER A 19 27.04 19.31 -3.31
CA SER A 19 27.90 19.51 -2.14
C SER A 19 28.51 18.17 -1.72
N ALA A 20 29.83 18.09 -1.84
CA ALA A 20 30.68 17.00 -1.37
C ALA A 20 31.04 17.17 0.12
N GLY A 21 31.33 16.05 0.78
CA GLY A 21 31.85 15.97 2.15
C GLY A 21 30.87 15.26 3.08
N ILE A 22 31.24 14.34 3.97
CA ILE A 22 32.53 13.97 4.55
C ILE A 22 32.49 12.47 4.87
N LEU A 23 33.61 11.79 4.60
CA LEU A 23 33.93 10.44 5.02
C LEU A 23 34.37 10.47 6.50
N SER A 24 33.73 9.70 7.37
CA SER A 24 34.34 9.26 8.63
C SER A 24 33.92 7.82 8.89
N ALA A 25 34.87 6.92 8.66
CA ALA A 25 34.89 5.60 9.26
C ALA A 25 35.55 5.76 10.62
N GLU A 26 34.89 5.32 11.69
CA GLU A 26 35.61 5.04 12.93
C GLU A 26 35.06 3.77 13.58
N GLU A 27 36.00 2.84 13.75
CA GLU A 27 35.89 1.53 14.37
C GLU A 27 35.55 1.67 15.86
N HIS A 28 34.54 0.93 16.32
CA HIS A 28 34.33 0.72 17.75
C HIS A 28 34.82 -0.67 18.14
N ASN A 29 36.00 -0.63 18.78
CA ASN A 29 36.69 -1.70 19.49
C ASN A 29 35.76 -2.37 20.52
N HIS A 30 35.72 -3.70 20.54
CA HIS A 30 35.04 -4.49 21.56
C HIS A 30 35.94 -4.71 22.78
N PRO A 31 35.54 -4.31 24.00
CA PRO A 31 35.97 -4.98 25.21
C PRO A 31 34.89 -5.94 25.68
N GLY A 32 35.29 -7.20 25.90
CA GLY A 32 34.43 -8.26 26.38
C GLY A 32 33.85 -8.02 27.77
N GLY A 33 32.69 -8.60 28.00
CA GLY A 33 32.04 -8.70 29.30
C GLY A 33 30.99 -9.80 29.26
N CYS A 34 31.40 -11.02 29.56
CA CYS A 34 30.49 -12.11 29.90
C CYS A 34 29.85 -11.81 31.26
N GLY A 35 28.54 -11.61 31.27
CA GLY A 35 27.74 -11.44 32.49
C GLY A 35 26.34 -11.93 32.24
N HIS A 36 26.10 -13.22 32.50
CA HIS A 36 24.76 -13.75 32.65
C HIS A 36 24.22 -13.25 34.00
N ASP A 37 23.27 -12.33 33.98
CA ASP A 37 22.38 -12.07 35.12
C ASP A 37 20.96 -11.80 34.61
N HIS A 38 20.04 -12.71 34.94
CA HIS A 38 18.63 -12.57 34.67
C HIS A 38 18.02 -11.67 35.75
N GLY A 39 17.98 -10.37 35.50
CA GLY A 39 17.48 -9.40 36.48
C GLY A 39 16.93 -8.14 35.84
N THR A 40 15.62 -8.11 35.62
CA THR A 40 14.81 -6.90 35.38
C THR A 40 15.23 -6.03 34.18
N VAL A 41 14.86 -6.46 32.97
CA VAL A 41 14.73 -5.52 31.84
C VAL A 41 13.60 -4.56 32.19
N LYS A 42 13.97 -3.35 32.61
CA LYS A 42 13.12 -2.18 32.42
C LYS A 42 12.75 -2.20 30.94
N LYS A 43 11.47 -2.37 30.62
CA LYS A 43 10.94 -2.13 29.28
C LYS A 43 11.20 -0.66 28.99
N GLU A 44 12.37 -0.36 28.44
CA GLU A 44 12.57 0.83 27.65
C GLU A 44 11.55 0.70 26.52
N ALA A 45 10.57 1.59 26.57
CA ALA A 45 9.52 1.68 25.59
C ALA A 45 10.19 1.87 24.23
N HIS A 46 10.21 0.81 23.43
CA HIS A 46 10.32 0.96 22.00
C HIS A 46 9.03 1.64 21.55
N ALA A 47 9.04 2.97 21.60
CA ALA A 47 8.09 3.80 20.88
C ALA A 47 8.35 3.57 19.39
N HIS A 48 7.82 2.47 18.90
CA HIS A 48 7.56 2.29 17.49
C HIS A 48 6.36 3.16 17.18
N ASP A 49 6.60 4.45 16.99
CA ASP A 49 5.67 5.40 16.41
C ASP A 49 5.54 5.04 14.91
N HIS A 50 5.01 3.85 14.64
CA HIS A 50 4.45 3.50 13.35
C HIS A 50 3.03 4.05 13.35
N ALA A 51 2.91 5.38 13.35
CA ALA A 51 1.76 5.99 12.73
C ALA A 51 1.82 5.57 11.25
N GLU A 52 1.31 4.37 10.95
CA GLU A 52 1.13 3.90 9.59
C GLU A 52 0.31 4.99 8.91
N VAL A 53 0.94 5.70 7.96
CA VAL A 53 0.34 6.84 7.29
C VAL A 53 -0.92 6.30 6.62
N ALA A 54 -2.07 6.60 7.22
CA ALA A 54 -3.35 6.28 6.63
C ALA A 54 -3.36 6.92 5.23
N GLY A 55 -3.65 6.11 4.21
CA GLY A 55 -3.65 6.61 2.84
C GLY A 55 -4.71 7.70 2.65
N PRO A 56 -4.75 8.35 1.47
CA PRO A 56 -5.62 9.49 1.22
C PRO A 56 -7.12 9.17 1.36
N ASN A 57 -7.52 7.90 1.34
CA ASN A 57 -8.90 7.46 1.54
C ASN A 57 -9.10 6.72 2.87
N HIS A 58 -8.10 6.73 3.75
CA HIS A 58 -8.06 5.99 5.01
C HIS A 58 -8.30 4.48 4.81
N GLY A 59 -7.78 3.96 3.71
CA GLY A 59 -7.77 2.53 3.43
C GLY A 59 -6.53 1.83 4.00
N ARG A 60 -6.43 0.54 3.72
CA ARG A 60 -5.26 -0.28 4.09
C ARG A 60 -4.13 -0.06 3.11
N ILE A 61 -2.93 0.26 3.59
CA ILE A 61 -1.75 0.36 2.73
C ILE A 61 -1.21 -1.05 2.39
N LEU A 62 -0.83 -1.22 1.13
CA LEU A 62 -0.26 -2.44 0.55
C LEU A 62 1.22 -2.20 0.26
N HIS A 63 2.06 -2.64 1.20
CA HIS A 63 3.51 -2.49 1.10
C HIS A 63 4.19 -3.52 0.18
N ASP A 64 3.47 -4.59 -0.22
CA ASP A 64 3.98 -5.66 -1.11
C ASP A 64 4.21 -5.20 -2.57
N VAL A 65 3.79 -3.99 -2.91
CA VAL A 65 3.93 -3.39 -4.25
C VAL A 65 4.66 -2.06 -4.15
N SER A 66 5.45 -1.76 -5.19
CA SER A 66 6.14 -0.47 -5.36
C SER A 66 5.80 0.07 -6.76
N PRO A 67 5.20 1.26 -6.90
CA PRO A 67 4.75 2.14 -5.82
C PRO A 67 3.73 1.47 -4.88
N HIS A 68 3.71 1.90 -3.61
CA HIS A 68 2.74 1.40 -2.64
C HIS A 68 1.32 1.70 -3.12
N ALA A 69 0.36 0.91 -2.64
CA ALA A 69 -1.03 1.11 -3.02
C ALA A 69 -1.92 1.10 -1.78
N GLU A 70 -2.93 1.95 -1.76
CA GLU A 70 -3.99 1.91 -0.76
C GLU A 70 -5.16 1.09 -1.31
N LEU A 71 -5.69 0.17 -0.51
CA LEU A 71 -6.95 -0.52 -0.72
C LEU A 71 -8.02 0.11 0.17
N PHE A 72 -9.07 0.61 -0.46
CA PHE A 72 -10.25 1.18 0.21
C PHE A 72 -11.52 0.49 -0.28
N VAL A 73 -12.41 0.13 0.65
CA VAL A 73 -13.75 -0.39 0.34
C VAL A 73 -14.75 0.74 0.46
N THR A 74 -15.40 1.08 -0.64
CA THR A 74 -16.41 2.14 -0.71
C THR A 74 -17.73 1.72 -0.02
N ALA A 75 -18.62 2.69 0.23
CA ALA A 75 -19.96 2.43 0.76
C ALA A 75 -20.79 1.47 -0.11
N ASP A 76 -20.59 1.49 -1.43
CA ASP A 76 -21.22 0.58 -2.39
C ASP A 76 -20.57 -0.82 -2.43
N ARG A 77 -19.63 -1.11 -1.51
CA ARG A 77 -18.81 -2.33 -1.47
C ARG A 77 -17.93 -2.53 -2.71
N LEU A 78 -17.65 -1.47 -3.46
CA LEU A 78 -16.63 -1.50 -4.50
C LEU A 78 -15.24 -1.36 -3.88
N VAL A 79 -14.26 -2.06 -4.44
CA VAL A 79 -12.86 -1.95 -4.05
C VAL A 79 -12.22 -0.85 -4.88
N LYS A 80 -11.63 0.13 -4.22
CA LYS A 80 -10.82 1.18 -4.83
C LYS A 80 -9.35 0.95 -4.49
N ILE A 81 -8.50 0.93 -5.50
CA ILE A 81 -7.04 0.83 -5.37
C ILE A 81 -6.43 2.14 -5.85
N THR A 82 -5.68 2.81 -4.98
CA THR A 82 -4.99 4.07 -5.29
C THR A 82 -3.50 3.84 -5.12
N PHE A 83 -2.70 4.03 -6.17
CA PHE A 83 -1.24 4.01 -5.99
C PHE A 83 -0.82 5.28 -5.26
N ILE A 84 0.17 5.19 -4.38
CA ILE A 84 0.66 6.31 -3.59
C ILE A 84 2.18 6.46 -3.71
N ASP A 85 2.66 7.70 -3.64
CA ASP A 85 4.09 8.01 -3.56
C ASP A 85 4.63 7.86 -2.14
N ASP A 86 5.94 8.09 -1.97
CA ASP A 86 6.62 8.04 -0.67
C ASP A 86 6.11 9.11 0.33
N GLU A 87 5.39 10.13 -0.15
CA GLU A 87 4.74 11.15 0.68
C GLU A 87 3.27 10.76 1.02
N GLY A 88 2.79 9.60 0.56
CA GLY A 88 1.43 9.13 0.76
C GLY A 88 0.38 9.79 -0.17
N LYS A 89 0.81 10.49 -1.23
CA LYS A 89 -0.10 11.15 -2.18
C LYS A 89 -0.47 10.22 -3.32
N ALA A 90 -1.69 10.37 -3.84
CA ALA A 90 -2.19 9.56 -4.95
C ALA A 90 -1.39 9.76 -6.25
N ILE A 91 -1.10 8.66 -6.94
CA ILE A 91 -0.46 8.60 -8.26
C ILE A 91 -1.46 8.10 -9.28
N ALA A 92 -1.58 8.82 -10.40
CA ALA A 92 -2.50 8.47 -11.48
C ALA A 92 -2.19 7.09 -12.12
N PRO A 93 -3.22 6.30 -12.48
CA PRO A 93 -3.09 5.05 -13.22
C PRO A 93 -2.41 5.18 -14.60
N ALA A 94 -1.28 4.49 -14.77
CA ALA A 94 -0.54 4.35 -16.02
C ALA A 94 -0.82 2.99 -16.68
N GLU A 95 0.18 2.13 -16.84
CA GLU A 95 0.07 0.85 -17.55
C GLU A 95 -0.33 -0.33 -16.64
N GLN A 96 -0.59 -0.06 -15.36
CA GLN A 96 -0.92 -1.11 -14.40
C GLN A 96 -2.25 -1.79 -14.74
N SER A 97 -2.33 -3.08 -14.46
CA SER A 97 -3.54 -3.88 -14.52
C SER A 97 -3.81 -4.50 -13.15
N ILE A 98 -5.07 -4.43 -12.72
CA ILE A 98 -5.54 -4.88 -11.41
C ILE A 98 -6.71 -5.83 -11.59
N SER A 99 -6.65 -6.97 -10.92
CA SER A 99 -7.77 -7.89 -10.76
C SER A 99 -7.80 -8.45 -9.35
N ALA A 100 -8.97 -8.88 -8.90
CA ALA A 100 -9.09 -9.53 -7.60
C ALA A 100 -9.92 -10.80 -7.69
N VAL A 101 -9.63 -11.74 -6.81
CA VAL A 101 -10.45 -12.94 -6.62
C VAL A 101 -10.89 -12.97 -5.17
N CYS A 102 -12.20 -12.96 -4.95
CA CYS A 102 -12.84 -12.78 -3.65
C CYS A 102 -13.75 -13.96 -3.31
N GLY A 103 -14.00 -14.15 -2.01
CA GLY A 103 -15.02 -15.05 -1.50
C GLY A 103 -14.55 -16.50 -1.33
N ASN A 104 -15.49 -17.44 -1.45
CA ASN A 104 -15.23 -18.85 -1.18
C ASN A 104 -14.36 -19.47 -2.29
N ARG A 105 -13.33 -20.23 -1.90
CA ARG A 105 -12.48 -20.97 -2.84
C ARG A 105 -13.25 -21.90 -3.78
N SER A 106 -14.36 -22.47 -3.30
CA SER A 106 -15.24 -23.36 -4.09
C SER A 106 -16.14 -22.60 -5.08
N ALA A 107 -16.33 -21.29 -4.88
CA ALA A 107 -17.16 -20.43 -5.73
C ALA A 107 -16.57 -19.00 -5.76
N PRO A 108 -15.41 -18.81 -6.42
CA PRO A 108 -14.71 -17.54 -6.37
C PRO A 108 -15.44 -16.47 -7.20
N THR A 109 -15.52 -15.27 -6.65
CA THR A 109 -15.98 -14.07 -7.37
C THR A 109 -14.76 -13.36 -7.94
N LYS A 110 -14.73 -13.12 -9.25
CA LYS A 110 -13.63 -12.37 -9.90
C LYS A 110 -14.07 -10.92 -10.07
N LEU A 111 -13.21 -9.99 -9.65
CA LEU A 111 -13.42 -8.56 -9.83
C LEU A 111 -12.42 -8.03 -10.86
N THR A 112 -12.96 -7.30 -11.82
CA THR A 112 -12.23 -6.45 -12.77
C THR A 112 -12.29 -5.01 -12.30
N PHE A 113 -11.30 -4.22 -12.70
CA PHE A 113 -11.15 -2.83 -12.27
C PHE A 113 -11.07 -1.89 -13.46
N ALA A 114 -11.74 -0.75 -13.32
CA ALA A 114 -11.69 0.34 -14.28
C ALA A 114 -10.95 1.54 -13.69
N LYS A 115 -10.22 2.27 -14.54
CA LYS A 115 -9.60 3.54 -14.14
C LYS A 115 -10.68 4.58 -13.85
N THR A 116 -10.62 5.18 -12.67
CA THR A 116 -11.57 6.19 -12.19
C THR A 116 -10.77 7.30 -11.50
N GLY A 117 -10.54 8.40 -12.21
CA GLY A 117 -9.63 9.46 -11.72
C GLY A 117 -8.23 8.92 -11.48
N ASP A 118 -7.69 9.18 -10.29
CA ASP A 118 -6.36 8.74 -9.84
C ASP A 118 -6.37 7.33 -9.20
N SER A 119 -7.42 6.54 -9.41
CA SER A 119 -7.58 5.22 -8.80
C SER A 119 -8.11 4.18 -9.79
N PHE A 120 -8.06 2.92 -9.39
CA PHE A 120 -8.78 1.81 -10.00
C PHE A 120 -9.96 1.43 -9.13
N THR A 121 -11.17 1.39 -9.67
CA THR A 121 -12.38 0.98 -8.93
C THR A 121 -12.92 -0.31 -9.53
N SER A 122 -13.33 -1.25 -8.69
CA SER A 122 -13.94 -2.49 -9.14
C SER A 122 -15.25 -2.22 -9.87
N GLU A 123 -15.51 -2.95 -10.95
CA GLU A 123 -16.76 -2.81 -11.71
C GLU A 123 -17.95 -3.49 -11.03
N GLN A 124 -17.66 -4.38 -10.07
CA GLN A 124 -18.65 -5.12 -9.30
C GLN A 124 -18.33 -5.01 -7.81
N PRO A 125 -19.36 -5.07 -6.94
CA PRO A 125 -19.16 -5.08 -5.49
C PRO A 125 -18.55 -6.38 -5.01
N LEU A 126 -17.93 -6.33 -3.84
CA LEU A 126 -17.50 -7.51 -3.10
C LEU A 126 -18.70 -8.45 -2.86
N PRO A 127 -18.46 -9.78 -2.84
CA PRO A 127 -19.49 -10.73 -2.45
C PRO A 127 -19.98 -10.43 -1.04
N ALA A 128 -21.24 -10.80 -0.76
CA ALA A 128 -21.82 -10.60 0.57
C ALA A 128 -21.02 -11.33 1.65
N GLY A 129 -20.95 -10.72 2.83
CA GLY A 129 -20.26 -11.27 4.00
C GLY A 129 -19.41 -10.21 4.69
N THR A 130 -19.13 -10.44 5.97
CA THR A 130 -18.28 -9.56 6.77
C THR A 130 -16.81 -9.86 6.53
N ASN A 131 -16.44 -11.13 6.35
CA ASN A 131 -15.05 -11.55 6.12
C ASN A 131 -14.89 -12.05 4.70
N VAL A 132 -14.27 -11.23 3.85
CA VAL A 132 -14.08 -11.56 2.43
C VAL A 132 -12.60 -11.84 2.17
N ALA A 133 -12.26 -13.12 2.09
CA ALA A 133 -10.95 -13.54 1.62
C ALA A 133 -10.72 -13.04 0.18
N THR A 134 -9.66 -12.26 -0.02
CA THR A 134 -9.38 -11.55 -1.26
C THR A 134 -7.94 -11.79 -1.66
N VAL A 135 -7.73 -12.15 -2.92
CA VAL A 135 -6.42 -12.19 -3.55
C VAL A 135 -6.37 -11.08 -4.59
N LEU A 136 -5.68 -10.00 -4.27
CA LEU A 136 -5.43 -8.90 -5.19
C LEU A 136 -4.24 -9.23 -6.08
N GLN A 137 -4.41 -9.04 -7.38
CA GLN A 137 -3.39 -9.31 -8.38
C GLN A 137 -3.03 -7.98 -9.03
N VAL A 138 -1.79 -7.55 -8.82
CA VAL A 138 -1.26 -6.28 -9.31
C VAL A 138 -0.17 -6.57 -10.33
N LYS A 139 -0.32 -6.00 -11.51
CA LYS A 139 0.68 -6.10 -12.58
C LYS A 139 1.05 -4.69 -13.03
N MET A 140 2.30 -4.28 -12.79
CA MET A 140 2.72 -2.89 -12.99
C MET A 140 2.85 -2.48 -14.46
N SER A 141 3.16 -3.42 -15.34
CA SER A 141 3.24 -3.24 -16.79
C SER A 141 2.91 -4.55 -17.51
N PRO A 142 2.59 -4.54 -18.82
CA PRO A 142 2.21 -5.74 -19.57
C PRO A 142 3.22 -6.91 -19.51
N ASP A 143 4.50 -6.61 -19.32
CA ASP A 143 5.59 -7.60 -19.23
C ASP A 143 6.04 -7.90 -17.80
N ALA A 144 5.51 -7.19 -16.80
CA ALA A 144 5.86 -7.40 -15.40
C ALA A 144 5.27 -8.69 -14.82
N GLN A 145 5.91 -9.23 -13.79
CA GLN A 145 5.34 -10.32 -13.00
C GLN A 145 4.15 -9.82 -12.19
N THR A 146 3.08 -10.63 -12.15
CA THR A 146 1.92 -10.36 -11.31
C THR A 146 2.26 -10.59 -9.84
N LYS A 147 2.09 -9.55 -9.01
CA LYS A 147 2.15 -9.64 -7.55
C LYS A 147 0.79 -10.06 -7.02
N ASN A 148 0.78 -11.11 -6.21
CA ASN A 148 -0.45 -11.65 -5.60
C ASN A 148 -0.43 -11.31 -4.11
N ILE A 149 -1.31 -10.41 -3.70
CA ILE A 149 -1.43 -9.92 -2.32
C ILE A 149 -2.67 -10.59 -1.72
N ARG A 150 -2.48 -11.35 -0.65
CA ARG A 150 -3.58 -12.04 0.03
C ARG A 150 -4.03 -11.18 1.21
N ILE A 151 -5.31 -10.85 1.23
CA ILE A 151 -5.91 -9.94 2.20
C ILE A 151 -7.23 -10.56 2.67
N ASN A 152 -7.47 -10.57 3.97
CA ASN A 152 -8.80 -10.84 4.49
C ASN A 152 -9.48 -9.50 4.76
N LEU A 153 -10.50 -9.16 3.96
CA LEU A 153 -11.26 -7.94 4.16
C LEU A 153 -12.32 -8.19 5.23
N ASN A 154 -11.99 -7.89 6.49
CA ASN A 154 -12.95 -7.83 7.57
C ASN A 154 -13.66 -6.46 7.52
N LEU A 155 -14.91 -6.47 7.07
CA LEU A 155 -15.77 -5.31 6.88
C LEU A 155 -16.56 -4.96 8.14
N ALA A 156 -16.30 -5.62 9.28
CA ALA A 156 -16.84 -5.19 10.57
C ALA A 156 -16.22 -3.85 10.98
N ASP A 157 -16.97 -3.05 11.72
CA ASP A 157 -16.45 -1.85 12.36
C ASP A 157 -15.51 -2.24 13.50
N CYS A 158 -14.40 -1.52 13.62
CA CYS A 158 -13.52 -1.68 14.77
C CYS A 158 -14.19 -1.13 16.03
N PRO A 159 -14.16 -1.84 17.17
CA PRO A 159 -14.75 -1.34 18.41
C PRO A 159 -13.99 -0.16 19.04
N THR A 160 -12.78 0.14 18.55
CA THR A 160 -11.88 1.14 19.14
C THR A 160 -11.53 2.33 18.24
N CYS A 161 -11.84 2.25 16.95
CA CYS A 161 -11.62 3.34 16.00
C CYS A 161 -12.75 3.43 14.96
N ASP A 162 -12.83 4.54 14.23
CA ASP A 162 -13.85 4.78 13.19
C ASP A 162 -13.58 4.04 11.86
N PHE A 163 -12.66 3.08 11.85
CA PHE A 163 -12.31 2.30 10.67
C PHE A 163 -12.91 0.90 10.70
N GLN A 164 -13.14 0.33 9.53
CA GLN A 164 -13.42 -1.09 9.42
C GLN A 164 -12.15 -1.88 9.74
N GLU A 165 -12.31 -3.07 10.31
CA GLU A 165 -11.22 -3.93 10.79
C GLU A 165 -10.13 -4.19 9.74
N TYR A 166 -10.47 -4.25 8.44
CA TYR A 166 -9.46 -4.43 7.38
C TYR A 166 -8.51 -3.23 7.23
N ALA A 167 -8.94 -2.02 7.59
CA ALA A 167 -8.16 -0.77 7.51
C ALA A 167 -7.69 -0.30 8.88
N CYS A 168 -8.09 -1.00 9.94
CA CYS A 168 -7.71 -0.71 11.31
C CYS A 168 -6.21 -0.96 11.52
N ASN A 169 -5.55 -0.07 12.27
CA ASN A 169 -4.16 -0.21 12.71
C ASN A 169 -4.04 -0.42 14.23
N CYS A 170 -5.16 -0.63 14.92
CA CYS A 170 -5.17 -0.84 16.37
C CYS A 170 -4.61 -2.23 16.73
N GLU A 171 -3.76 -2.31 17.74
CA GLU A 171 -3.10 -3.54 18.20
C GLU A 171 -3.96 -4.33 19.21
N HIS A 172 -5.18 -4.73 18.83
CA HIS A 172 -6.12 -5.43 19.74
C HIS A 172 -6.34 -6.91 19.43
#